data_AF-A0A024EKD2-F1
#
_entry.id   AF-A0A024EKD2-F1
#
_cell.length_a   1.000
_cell.length_b   1.000
_cell.length_c   1.000
_cell.angle_alpha   90.00
_cell.angle_beta   90.00
_cell.angle_gamma   90.00
#
_symmetry.space_group_name_H-M   'P 1'
#
loop_
_entity.id
_entity.type
_entity.pdbx_description
1 polymer ?
#
loop_
_entity_poly.entity_id
_entity_poly.type
_entity_poly.pdbx_seq_one_letter_code
_entity_poly.pdbx_strand_id
1 'polypeptide(L)'
;MTRNNFLTSPGYDDANNLDVLVSAGLMACGKPPAFCGQSEVVYRATRDGERAARGKLPPLPKLTRYEQFLDADINCTFAEWLGIEKPNL
;
A
#
# COMPACT_ATOMS: atom_id res chain seq x y z
N MET A 1 9.58 -12.25 -2.95
CA MET A 1 9.68 -11.94 -1.50
C MET A 1 8.63 -10.90 -1.17
N THR A 2 7.63 -11.26 -0.36
CA THR A 2 6.43 -10.46 -0.10
C THR A 2 6.72 -9.42 0.99
N ARG A 3 6.52 -8.13 0.67
CA ARG A 3 6.83 -6.97 1.52
C ARG A 3 5.73 -6.65 2.57
N ASN A 4 5.17 -7.67 3.23
CA ASN A 4 4.10 -7.50 4.23
C ASN A 4 4.49 -8.13 5.58
N ASN A 5 5.63 -7.74 6.12
CA ASN A 5 6.06 -8.12 7.47
C ASN A 5 6.04 -6.87 8.35
N PHE A 6 5.37 -6.95 9.50
CA PHE A 6 5.37 -5.91 10.51
C PHE A 6 6.11 -6.43 11.74
N LEU A 7 7.14 -5.70 12.16
CA LEU A 7 7.91 -6.01 13.37
C LEU A 7 7.46 -5.05 14.46
N THR A 8 7.06 -5.58 15.61
CA THR A 8 6.71 -4.77 16.77
C THR A 8 7.00 -5.55 18.05
N SER A 9 7.14 -4.84 19.16
CA SER A 9 7.37 -5.45 20.46
C SER A 9 6.03 -5.77 21.13
N PRO A 10 5.92 -6.88 21.89
CA PRO A 10 4.69 -7.20 22.62
C PRO A 10 4.25 -6.09 23.58
N GLY A 11 2.94 -5.86 23.70
CA GLY A 11 2.36 -4.93 24.69
C GLY A 11 2.26 -3.47 24.24
N TYR A 12 2.70 -3.14 23.02
CA TYR A 12 2.46 -1.83 22.39
C TYR A 12 1.14 -1.84 21.60
N ASP A 13 0.55 -0.65 21.39
CA ASP A 13 -0.75 -0.50 20.72
C ASP A 13 -0.79 -1.17 19.33
N ASP A 14 0.32 -1.10 18.59
CA ASP A 14 0.43 -1.76 17.29
C ASP A 14 0.36 -3.29 17.42
N ALA A 15 1.04 -3.88 18.41
CA ALA A 15 0.98 -5.32 18.65
C ALA A 15 -0.43 -5.77 19.04
N ASN A 16 -1.10 -5.00 19.90
CA ASN A 16 -2.48 -5.26 20.31
C ASN A 16 -3.44 -5.28 19.10
N ASN A 17 -3.30 -4.31 18.18
CA ASN A 17 -4.10 -4.26 16.95
C ASN A 17 -3.81 -5.45 16.02
N LEU A 18 -2.55 -5.85 15.89
CA LEU A 18 -2.15 -6.98 15.04
C LEU A 18 -2.59 -8.32 15.64
N ASP A 19 -2.58 -8.47 16.97
CA ASP A 19 -3.06 -9.67 17.66
C ASP A 19 -4.57 -9.90 17.45
N VAL A 20 -5.37 -8.83 17.31
CA VAL A 20 -6.78 -8.94 16.91
C VAL A 20 -6.89 -9.54 15.50
N LEU A 21 -6.03 -9.13 14.57
CA LEU A 21 -6.01 -9.67 13.21
C LEU A 21 -5.48 -11.10 13.15
N VAL A 22 -4.56 -11.48 14.06
CA VAL A 22 -4.13 -12.86 14.25
C VAL A 22 -5.28 -13.72 14.76
N SER A 23 -6.01 -13.24 15.78
CA SER A 23 -7.18 -13.91 16.34
C SER A 23 -8.29 -14.11 15.31
N ALA A 24 -8.40 -13.18 14.34
CA ALA A 24 -9.33 -13.28 13.21
C ALA A 24 -8.82 -14.14 12.04
N GLY A 25 -7.62 -14.72 12.10
CA GLY A 25 -7.02 -15.52 11.03
C GLY A 25 -6.51 -14.72 9.82
N LEU A 26 -6.49 -13.38 9.92
CA LEU A 26 -6.04 -12.48 8.86
C LEU A 26 -4.52 -12.24 8.90
N MET A 27 -3.88 -12.49 10.03
CA MET A 27 -2.43 -12.43 10.18
C MET A 27 -1.88 -13.65 10.93
N ALA A 28 -0.58 -13.86 10.82
CA ALA A 28 0.18 -14.84 11.59
C ALA A 28 1.30 -14.12 12.35
N CYS A 29 1.56 -14.54 13.59
CA CYS A 29 2.67 -14.07 14.42
C CYS A 29 3.78 -15.12 14.46
N GLY A 30 5.03 -14.69 14.43
CA GLY A 30 6.18 -15.60 14.45
C GLY A 30 7.46 -14.94 14.95
N LYS A 31 8.52 -15.76 15.02
CA LYS A 31 9.83 -15.32 15.48
C LYS A 31 10.42 -14.24 14.57
N PRO A 32 11.14 -13.28 15.14
CA PRO A 32 11.81 -12.24 14.38
C PRO A 32 13.03 -12.83 13.65
N PRO A 33 13.52 -12.17 12.59
CA PRO A 33 14.78 -12.53 11.94
C PRO A 33 15.95 -12.46 12.93
N ALA A 34 17.03 -13.19 12.65
CA ALA A 34 18.20 -13.28 13.54
C ALA A 34 18.89 -11.93 13.81
N PHE A 35 18.74 -10.93 12.94
CA PHE A 35 19.32 -9.60 13.11
C PHE A 35 18.48 -8.68 14.03
N CYS A 36 17.27 -9.08 14.40
CA CYS A 36 16.40 -8.34 15.31
C CYS A 36 16.55 -8.83 16.76
N GLY A 37 16.13 -8.01 17.72
CA GLY A 37 15.97 -8.43 19.11
C GLY A 37 15.05 -9.65 19.20
N GLN A 38 15.46 -10.67 19.97
CA GLN A 38 14.69 -11.91 20.09
C GLN A 38 13.43 -11.78 20.97
N SER A 39 13.27 -10.63 21.64
CA SER A 39 12.04 -10.21 22.32
C SER A 39 10.97 -9.65 21.38
N GLU A 40 11.34 -9.33 20.13
CA GLU A 40 10.41 -8.82 19.13
C GLU A 40 9.54 -9.92 18.52
N VAL A 41 8.45 -9.52 17.88
CA VAL A 41 7.59 -10.43 17.11
C VAL A 41 7.36 -9.91 15.70
N VAL A 42 7.29 -10.83 14.73
CA VAL A 42 6.95 -10.50 13.34
C VAL A 42 5.55 -10.99 13.02
N TYR A 43 4.73 -10.06 12.54
CA TYR A 43 3.42 -10.30 12.00
C TYR A 43 3.46 -10.34 10.47
N ARG A 44 2.71 -11.26 9.87
CA ARG A 44 2.59 -11.42 8.42
C ARG A 44 1.14 -11.64 8.03
N ALA A 45 0.69 -11.00 6.96
CA ALA A 45 -0.66 -11.25 6.45
C ALA A 45 -0.80 -12.70 5.97
N THR A 46 -1.94 -13.33 6.27
CA THR A 46 -2.33 -14.59 5.63
C THR A 46 -2.88 -14.30 4.22
N ARG A 47 -3.05 -15.33 3.39
CA ARG A 47 -3.72 -15.15 2.08
C ARG A 47 -5.13 -14.59 2.24
N ASP A 48 -5.84 -14.97 3.30
CA ASP A 48 -7.17 -14.46 3.61
C ASP A 48 -7.11 -13.00 4.07
N GLY A 49 -6.11 -12.64 4.88
CA GLY A 49 -5.82 -11.26 5.24
C GLY A 49 -5.52 -10.37 4.03
N GLU A 50 -4.68 -10.84 3.11
CA GLU A 50 -4.39 -10.12 1.86
C GLU A 50 -5.65 -9.92 1.01
N ARG A 51 -6.49 -10.95 0.87
CA ARG A 51 -7.76 -10.86 0.14
C ARG A 51 -8.71 -9.86 0.82
N ALA A 52 -8.85 -9.93 2.14
CA ALA A 52 -9.69 -9.02 2.92
C ALA A 52 -9.21 -7.57 2.81
N ALA A 53 -7.90 -7.33 2.87
CA ALA A 53 -7.31 -6.01 2.69
C ALA A 53 -7.55 -5.45 1.28
N ARG A 54 -7.35 -6.28 0.24
CA ARG A 54 -7.63 -5.90 -1.16
C ARG A 54 -9.09 -5.51 -1.37
N GLY A 55 -10.03 -6.22 -0.74
CA GLY A 55 -11.46 -5.89 -0.81
C GLY A 55 -11.85 -4.58 -0.12
N LYS A 56 -10.98 -4.01 0.72
CA LYS A 56 -11.17 -2.74 1.42
C LYS A 56 -10.35 -1.58 0.84
N LEU A 57 -9.57 -1.82 -0.21
CA LEU A 57 -8.83 -0.75 -0.85
C LEU A 57 -9.82 0.30 -1.37
N PRO A 58 -9.55 1.60 -1.15
CA PRO A 58 -10.37 2.64 -1.77
C PRO A 58 -10.29 2.48 -3.30
N PRO A 59 -11.34 2.91 -4.03
CA PRO A 59 -11.24 3.00 -5.48
C PRO A 59 -10.02 3.84 -5.83
N LEU A 60 -9.30 3.44 -6.88
CA LEU A 60 -8.17 4.23 -7.35
C LEU A 60 -8.65 5.66 -7.64
N PRO A 61 -7.88 6.68 -7.23
CA PRO A 61 -8.25 8.05 -7.53
C PRO A 61 -8.38 8.21 -9.04
N LYS A 62 -9.34 9.04 -9.48
CA LYS A 62 -9.40 9.43 -10.88
C LYS A 62 -8.09 10.12 -11.22
N LEU A 63 -7.47 9.70 -12.32
CA LEU A 63 -6.28 10.37 -12.85
C LEU A 63 -6.62 11.85 -13.08
N THR A 64 -5.74 12.73 -12.64
CA THR A 64 -5.76 14.14 -13.01
C THR A 64 -5.64 14.27 -14.52
N ARG A 65 -6.05 15.42 -15.07
CA ARG A 65 -5.87 15.70 -16.50
C ARG A 65 -4.41 15.59 -16.93
N TYR A 66 -3.47 15.93 -16.05
CA TYR A 66 -2.04 15.81 -16.34
C TYR A 66 -1.57 14.35 -16.35
N GLU A 67 -2.03 13.52 -15.41
CA GLU A 67 -1.70 12.08 -15.43
C GLU A 67 -2.30 11.36 -16.63
N GLN A 68 -3.52 11.73 -17.06
CA GLN A 68 -4.11 11.21 -18.30
C GLN A 68 -3.29 11.61 -19.53
N PHE A 69 -2.74 12.82 -19.55
CA PHE A 69 -1.83 13.27 -20.60
C PHE A 69 -0.54 12.44 -20.62
N LEU A 70 0.05 12.15 -19.45
CA LEU A 70 1.26 11.30 -19.35
C LEU A 70 1.00 9.85 -19.79
N ASP A 71 -0.19 9.31 -19.54
CA ASP A 71 -0.59 7.95 -19.91
C ASP A 71 -0.92 7.80 -21.41
N ALA A 72 -1.31 8.88 -22.07
CA ALA A 72 -1.79 8.85 -23.45
C ALA A 72 -0.71 8.51 -24.51
N ASP A 73 0.58 8.50 -24.14
CA ASP A 73 1.73 8.23 -25.03
C ASP A 73 1.65 8.98 -26.37
N ILE A 74 1.38 10.29 -26.28
CA ILE A 74 1.18 11.17 -27.43
C ILE A 74 2.33 12.18 -27.56
N ASN A 75 2.77 12.39 -28.80
CA ASN A 75 3.79 13.39 -29.13
C ASN A 75 3.18 14.80 -29.27
N CYS A 76 2.53 15.31 -28.22
CA CYS A 76 2.11 16.70 -28.15
C CYS A 76 2.36 17.29 -26.76
N THR A 77 2.34 18.62 -26.66
CA THR A 77 2.43 19.31 -25.38
C THR A 77 1.12 19.24 -24.59
N PHE A 78 1.17 19.45 -23.28
CA PHE A 78 -0.03 19.45 -22.44
C PHE A 78 -1.06 20.51 -22.87
N ALA A 79 -0.61 21.68 -23.32
CA ALA A 79 -1.51 22.74 -23.81
C ALA A 79 -2.24 22.35 -25.10
N GLU A 80 -1.53 21.69 -26.03
CA GLU A 80 -2.12 21.15 -27.27
C GLU A 80 -3.11 20.04 -26.96
N TRP A 81 -2.78 19.14 -26.01
CA TRP A 81 -3.69 18.10 -25.55
C TRP A 81 -4.95 18.67 -24.87
N LEU A 82 -4.82 19.78 -24.16
CA LEU A 82 -5.96 20.49 -23.58
C LEU A 82 -6.81 21.25 -24.61
N GLY A 83 -6.34 21.41 -25.85
CA GLY A 83 -7.01 22.20 -26.89
C GLY A 83 -7.02 23.70 -26.60
N ILE A 84 -6.04 24.20 -25.82
CA ILE A 84 -5.95 25.61 -25.45
C ILE A 84 -5.13 26.35 -26.50
N GLU A 85 -5.69 27.41 -27.07
CA GLU A 85 -4.94 28.34 -27.91
C GLU A 85 -3.89 29.08 -27.07
N LYS A 86 -2.61 28.95 -27.44
CA LYS A 86 -1.53 29.71 -26.81
C LYS A 86 -1.67 31.19 -27.22
N PRO A 87 -1.55 32.15 -26.29
CA PRO A 87 -1.49 33.56 -26.67
C PRO A 87 -0.35 33.78 -27.65
N ASN A 88 -0.60 34.54 -28.72
CA ASN A 88 0.46 34.99 -29.61
C ASN A 88 1.34 35.97 -28.83
N LEU A 89 2.63 35.64 -28.69
CA LEU A 89 3.66 36.56 -28.19
C LEU A 89 4.00 37.60 -29.27
#